data_AF-A0A6V7M9H8-F1
#
_entry.id   AF-A0A6V7M9H8-F1
#
_cell.length_a   1.000
_cell.length_b   1.000
_cell.length_c   1.000
_cell.angle_alpha   90.00
_cell.angle_beta   90.00
_cell.angle_gamma   90.00
#
_symmetry.space_group_name_H-M   'P 1'
#
loop_
_entity.id
_entity.type
_entity.pdbx_description
1 polymer ?
#
loop_
_entity_poly.entity_id
_entity_poly.type
_entity_poly.pdbx_seq_one_letter_code
_entity_poly.pdbx_strand_id
1 'polypeptide(L)' 'ITEQQLMEIFGKFGPLASIKIMWPRSDEEKARQRNCGFVAFMSRKDGERALKALN' A
#
# COMPACT_ATOMS: atom_id res chain seq x y z
N ILE A 1 -6.11 -3.84 7.94
CA ILE A 1 -5.98 -3.50 6.50
C ILE A 1 -5.43 -4.72 5.79
N THR A 2 -6.09 -5.18 4.72
CA THR A 2 -5.63 -6.28 3.85
C THR A 2 -5.18 -5.74 2.49
N GLU A 3 -4.45 -6.53 1.70
CA GLU A 3 -4.08 -6.12 0.33
C GLU A 3 -5.31 -5.78 -0.53
N GLN A 4 -6.41 -6.51 -0.37
CA GLN A 4 -7.66 -6.23 -1.10
C GLN A 4 -8.24 -4.86 -0.76
N GLN A 5 -8.26 -4.49 0.53
CA GLN A 5 -8.70 -3.16 0.96
C GLN A 5 -7.79 -2.06 0.39
N LEU A 6 -6.48 -2.30 0.35
CA LEU A 6 -5.55 -1.37 -0.29
C LEU A 6 -5.82 -1.27 -1.81
N MET A 7 -6.18 -2.37 -2.48
CA MET A 7 -6.53 -2.36 -3.90
C MET A 7 -7.77 -1.51 -4.16
N GLU A 8 -8.79 -1.61 -3.33
CA GLU A 8 -10.01 -0.80 -3.44
C GLU A 8 -9.76 0.69 -3.18
N ILE A 9 -8.88 1.01 -2.22
CA ILE A 9 -8.54 2.41 -1.88
C ILE A 9 -7.67 3.03 -2.98
N PHE A 10 -6.56 2.38 -3.33
CA PHE A 10 -5.58 2.93 -4.27
C PHE A 10 -5.99 2.76 -5.73
N GLY A 11 -6.82 1.77 -6.06
CA GLY A 11 -7.34 1.55 -7.40
C GLY A 11 -8.20 2.70 -7.93
N LYS A 12 -8.75 3.53 -7.04
CA LYS A 12 -9.47 4.77 -7.40
C LYS A 12 -8.57 5.79 -8.11
N PHE A 13 -7.26 5.71 -7.93
CA PHE A 13 -6.30 6.64 -8.53
C PHE A 13 -5.74 6.14 -9.86
N GLY A 14 -5.80 4.84 -10.15
CA GLY A 14 -5.31 4.26 -11.39
C GLY A 14 -4.96 2.77 -11.28
N PRO A 15 -4.59 2.11 -12.39
CA PRO A 15 -4.20 0.71 -12.42
C PRO A 15 -2.96 0.44 -11.55
N LEU A 16 -3.07 -0.56 -10.69
CA LEU A 16 -2.02 -0.99 -9.77
C LEU A 16 -1.17 -2.09 -10.39
N ALA A 17 0.15 -1.96 -10.26
CA ALA A 17 1.14 -2.96 -10.65
C ALA A 17 1.31 -4.04 -9.58
N SER A 18 1.43 -3.62 -8.32
CA SER A 18 1.51 -4.54 -7.19
C SER A 18 1.16 -3.85 -5.87
N ILE A 19 0.72 -4.66 -4.92
CA ILE A 19 0.50 -4.26 -3.53
C ILE A 19 1.17 -5.31 -2.65
N LYS A 20 1.86 -4.87 -1.60
CA LYS A 20 2.45 -5.78 -0.63
C LYS A 20 2.42 -5.19 0.77
N ILE A 21 1.78 -5.90 1.70
CA ILE A 21 1.91 -5.63 3.13
C ILE A 21 3.12 -6.42 3.65
N MET A 22 4.00 -5.74 4.37
CA MET A 22 5.11 -6.37 5.07
C MET A 22 4.58 -6.91 6.39
N TRP A 23 4.07 -8.14 6.35
CA TRP A 23 3.61 -8.85 7.53
C TRP A 23 4.80 -9.24 8.42
N PRO A 24 4.71 -9.02 9.74
CA PRO A 24 5.79 -9.29 10.67
C PRO A 24 6.14 -10.77 10.67
N ARG A 25 7.43 -11.09 10.60
CA ARG A 25 7.96 -12.46 10.57
C ARG A 25 8.58 -12.84 11.91
N SER A 26 9.17 -11.88 12.63
CA SER A 26 9.73 -12.08 13.97
C SER A 26 8.82 -11.54 15.07
N ASP A 27 9.05 -11.98 16.32
CA ASP A 27 8.30 -11.46 17.47
C ASP A 27 8.61 -10.00 17.77
N GLU A 28 9.83 -9.55 17.47
CA GLU A 28 10.21 -8.14 17.57
C GLU A 28 9.44 -7.28 16.55
N GLU A 29 9.21 -7.80 15.33
CA GLU A 29 8.37 -7.12 14.34
C GLU A 29 6.89 -7.12 14.75
N LYS A 30 6.37 -8.22 15.32
CA LYS A 30 4.99 -8.27 15.87
C LYS A 30 4.81 -7.27 17.02
N ALA A 31 5.82 -7.10 17.86
CA ALA A 31 5.80 -6.16 18.98
C ALA A 31 5.71 -4.69 18.54
N ARG A 32 6.07 -4.35 17.29
CA ARG A 32 5.95 -2.98 16.76
C ARG A 32 4.50 -2.55 16.54
N GLN A 33 3.54 -3.48 16.54
CA GLN A 33 2.09 -3.22 16.42
C GLN A 33 1.73 -2.31 15.22
N ARG A 34 2.53 -2.36 14.15
CA ARG A 34 2.28 -1.64 12.90
C ARG A 34 2.84 -2.43 11.74
N ASN A 35 2.15 -2.35 10.61
CA ASN A 35 2.64 -2.89 9.35
C ASN A 35 3.02 -1.73 8.44
N CYS A 36 4.06 -1.93 7.65
CA CYS A 36 4.36 -1.09 6.50
C CYS A 36 4.07 -1.86 5.21
N GLY A 37 4.08 -1.17 4.08
CA GLY A 37 3.80 -1.80 2.80
C GLY A 37 4.14 -0.89 1.64
N PHE A 38 3.97 -1.44 0.45
CA PHE A 38 4.22 -0.76 -0.82
C PHE A 38 3.00 -0.90 -1.72
N VAL A 39 2.69 0.17 -2.44
CA VAL A 39 1.72 0.21 -3.53
C VAL A 39 2.45 0.75 -4.76
N ALA A 40 2.50 -0.03 -5.83
CA ALA A 40 3.07 0.38 -7.10
C ALA A 40 1.95 0.59 -8.11
N PHE A 41 1.98 1.74 -8.78
CA PHE A 41 1.09 2.04 -9.91
C PHE A 41 1.77 1.69 -11.23
N MET A 42 0.98 1.37 -12.27
CA MET A 42 1.51 1.19 -13.63
C MET A 42 2.06 2.49 -14.22
N SER A 43 1.61 3.64 -13.71
CA SER A 43 2.03 4.97 -14.16
C SER A 43 2.41 5.86 -12.99
N ARG A 44 3.50 6.62 -13.16
CA ARG A 44 3.97 7.61 -12.18
C ARG A 44 2.90 8.65 -11.85
N LYS A 45 2.14 9.11 -12.86
CA LYS A 45 1.09 10.14 -12.67
C LYS A 45 0.00 9.68 -11.70
N ASP A 46 -0.28 8.38 -11.66
CA ASP A 46 -1.33 7.83 -10.80
C ASP A 46 -0.83 7.75 -9.35
N GLY A 47 0.45 7.40 -9.17
CA GLY A 47 1.13 7.49 -7.88
C GLY A 47 1.19 8.92 -7.33
N GLU A 48 1.49 9.90 -8.18
CA GLU A 48 1.48 11.32 -7.79
C GLU A 48 0.09 11.81 -7.38
N ARG A 49 -0.97 11.37 -8.08
CA ARG A 49 -2.36 11.66 -7.68
C ARG A 49 -2.71 11.05 -6.33
N ALA A 50 -2.37 9.79 -6.11
CA ALA A 50 -2.62 9.11 -4.84
C ALA A 50 -1.86 9.79 -3.69
N LEU A 51 -0.59 10.13 -3.89
CA LEU A 51 0.24 10.82 -2.90
C LEU A 51 -0.35 12.16 -2.49
N LYS A 52 -0.83 12.95 -3.47
CA LYS A 52 -1.45 14.26 -3.19
C LYS A 52 -2.79 14.15 -2.46
N ALA A 53 -3.52 13.05 -2.66
CA ALA A 53 -4.85 12.85 -2.07
C ALA A 53 -4.84 12.19 -0.68
N LEU A 54 -3.76 11.49 -0.32
CA LEU A 54 -3.68 10.65 0.89
C LEU A 54 -2.59 11.06 1.89
N ASN A 55 -1.79 12.09 1.59
CA ASN A 55 -0.89 12.76 2.53
C ASN A 55 -1.60 13.91 3.27
#